data_AF-A0A5C3LRS6-F1
#
_entry.id   AF-A0A5C3LRS6-F1
#
_cell.length_a   1.000
_cell.length_b   1.000
_cell.length_c   1.000
_cell.angle_alpha   90.00
_cell.angle_beta   90.00
_cell.angle_gamma   90.00
#
_symmetry.space_group_name_H-M   'P 1'
#
loop_
_entity.id
_entity.type
_entity.pdbx_description
1 polymer ?
#
loop_
_entity_poly.entity_id
_entity_poly.type
_entity_poly.pdbx_seq_one_letter_code
_entity_poly.pdbx_strand_id
1 'polypeptide(L)'
;MENHPSYSALSDVVEKYPRTAGSLFQAYNDILYAQQWQDVEVLDLEGCERGAIQGCKKDTETILHVVPCSLAETVSFAWLQTAFTLLSDPPEIYLAITSEDASIVYYKISRGIVKPPV
;
A
#
# COMPACT_ATOMS: atom_id res chain seq x y z
N MET A 1 6.63 -5.94 -16.32
CA MET A 1 5.35 -5.62 -15.64
C MET A 1 4.20 -5.61 -16.65
N GLU A 2 4.35 -4.92 -17.78
CA GLU A 2 3.30 -4.67 -18.80
C GLU A 2 2.55 -5.92 -19.33
N ASN A 3 3.20 -7.08 -19.40
CA ASN A 3 2.57 -8.33 -19.87
C ASN A 3 1.78 -9.09 -18.79
N HIS A 4 1.73 -8.60 -17.56
CA HIS A 4 1.08 -9.28 -16.44
C HIS A 4 -0.38 -8.81 -16.28
N PRO A 5 -1.34 -9.70 -15.93
CA PRO A 5 -2.77 -9.34 -15.81
C PRO A 5 -3.03 -8.13 -14.92
N SER A 6 -2.34 -8.04 -13.77
CA SER A 6 -2.45 -6.93 -12.81
C SER A 6 -2.01 -5.58 -13.36
N TYR A 7 -1.24 -5.52 -14.45
CA TYR A 7 -0.75 -4.25 -15.00
C TYR A 7 -1.89 -3.31 -15.37
N SER A 8 -3.00 -3.85 -15.90
CA SER A 8 -4.18 -3.07 -16.28
C SER A 8 -4.81 -2.31 -15.11
N ALA A 9 -4.75 -2.84 -13.88
CA ALA A 9 -5.25 -2.18 -12.69
C ALA A 9 -4.27 -1.14 -12.12
N LEU A 10 -3.01 -1.17 -12.57
CA LEU A 10 -1.90 -0.43 -12.00
C LEU A 10 -1.31 0.61 -12.96
N SER A 11 -1.62 0.53 -14.26
CA SER A 11 -0.93 1.25 -15.34
C SER A 11 -0.87 2.75 -15.08
N ASP A 12 -2.01 3.36 -14.75
CA ASP A 12 -2.11 4.81 -14.57
C ASP A 12 -1.17 5.31 -13.47
N VAL A 13 -1.06 4.56 -12.38
CA VAL A 13 -0.25 4.93 -11.21
C VAL A 13 1.22 4.53 -11.39
N VAL A 14 1.49 3.38 -12.00
CA VAL A 14 2.84 2.89 -12.29
C VAL A 14 3.55 3.78 -13.30
N GLU A 15 2.84 4.23 -14.33
CA GLU A 15 3.36 5.16 -15.33
C GLU A 15 3.58 6.56 -14.75
N LYS A 16 2.68 7.01 -13.86
CA LYS A 16 2.82 8.30 -13.16
C LYS A 16 3.98 8.31 -12.16
N TYR A 17 4.21 7.20 -11.44
CA TYR A 17 5.23 7.08 -10.39
C TYR A 17 6.17 5.88 -10.59
N PRO A 18 7.06 5.92 -11.60
CA PRO A 18 7.92 4.79 -11.94
C PRO A 18 8.91 4.39 -10.82
N ARG A 19 9.28 5.34 -9.94
CA ARG A 19 10.18 5.07 -8.81
C ARG A 19 9.60 4.09 -7.78
N THR A 20 8.28 4.12 -7.58
CA THR A 20 7.58 3.28 -6.60
C THR A 20 6.82 2.12 -7.26
N ALA A 21 6.86 2.03 -8.60
CA ALA A 21 6.13 1.06 -9.38
C ALA A 21 6.41 -0.39 -8.95
N GLY A 22 7.67 -0.73 -8.71
CA GLY A 22 8.07 -2.07 -8.27
C GLY A 22 7.39 -2.47 -6.95
N SER A 23 7.48 -1.59 -5.93
CA SER A 23 6.86 -1.80 -4.63
C SER A 23 5.34 -1.90 -4.71
N LEU A 24 4.70 -1.02 -5.50
CA LEU A 24 3.27 -1.05 -5.71
C LEU A 24 2.83 -2.36 -6.38
N PHE A 25 3.53 -2.77 -7.44
CA PHE A 25 3.22 -3.98 -8.19
C PHE A 25 3.38 -5.24 -7.34
N GLN A 26 4.45 -5.33 -6.55
CA GLN A 26 4.70 -6.45 -5.65
C GLN A 26 3.64 -6.53 -4.54
N ALA A 27 3.36 -5.41 -3.86
CA ALA A 27 2.36 -5.36 -2.80
C ALA A 27 0.96 -5.67 -3.32
N TYR A 28 0.59 -5.16 -4.50
CA TYR A 28 -0.71 -5.43 -5.11
C TYR A 28 -0.90 -6.91 -5.41
N ASN A 29 0.11 -7.57 -6.00
CA ASN A 29 0.01 -9.00 -6.28
C ASN A 29 0.00 -9.86 -5.01
N ASP A 30 0.75 -9.47 -3.98
CA ASP A 30 0.69 -10.17 -2.68
C ASP A 30 -0.71 -10.05 -2.07
N ILE A 31 -1.28 -8.85 -2.03
CA ILE A 31 -2.63 -8.58 -1.51
C ILE A 31 -3.69 -9.35 -2.30
N LEU A 32 -3.63 -9.28 -3.63
CA LEU A 32 -4.63 -9.87 -4.51
C LEU A 32 -4.57 -11.41 -4.53
N TYR A 33 -3.37 -11.99 -4.66
CA TYR A 33 -3.23 -13.43 -4.91
C TYR A 33 -2.83 -14.24 -3.69
N ALA A 34 -1.92 -13.73 -2.86
CA ALA A 34 -1.44 -14.46 -1.68
C ALA A 34 -2.38 -14.26 -0.48
N GLN A 35 -2.75 -13.01 -0.19
CA GLN A 35 -3.68 -12.68 0.90
C GLN A 35 -5.14 -12.78 0.51
N GLN A 36 -5.44 -12.81 -0.80
CA GLN A 36 -6.79 -12.97 -1.35
C GLN A 36 -7.78 -11.95 -0.78
N TRP A 37 -7.35 -10.68 -0.72
CA TRP A 37 -8.26 -9.60 -0.38
C TRP A 37 -9.35 -9.46 -1.46
N GLN A 38 -10.49 -8.92 -1.03
CA GLN A 38 -11.63 -8.61 -1.89
C GLN A 38 -11.69 -7.11 -2.14
N ASP A 39 -12.37 -6.74 -3.23
CA ASP A 39 -12.57 -5.34 -3.63
C ASP A 39 -11.27 -4.53 -3.68
N VAL A 40 -10.23 -5.15 -4.24
CA VAL A 40 -8.88 -4.57 -4.28
C VAL A 40 -8.81 -3.50 -5.36
N GLU A 41 -8.51 -2.27 -4.94
CA GLU A 41 -8.39 -1.10 -5.80
C GLU A 41 -7.07 -0.38 -5.54
N VAL A 42 -6.62 0.36 -6.55
CA VAL A 42 -5.39 1.16 -6.49
C VAL A 42 -5.77 2.63 -6.43
N LEU A 43 -5.22 3.33 -5.46
CA LEU A 43 -5.46 4.75 -5.24
C LEU A 43 -4.22 5.56 -5.61
N ASP A 44 -4.39 6.69 -6.30
CA ASP A 44 -3.33 7.68 -6.52
C ASP A 44 -3.21 8.59 -5.28
N LEU A 45 -2.08 8.52 -4.58
CA LEU A 45 -1.74 9.43 -3.49
C LEU A 45 -0.77 10.50 -3.98
N GLU A 46 -1.29 11.48 -4.71
CA GLU A 46 -0.49 12.51 -5.37
C GLU A 46 0.40 13.31 -4.40
N GLY A 47 -0.09 13.65 -3.21
CA GLY A 47 0.71 14.32 -2.18
C GLY A 47 1.85 13.46 -1.59
N CYS A 48 1.85 12.16 -1.88
CA CYS A 48 2.88 11.19 -1.49
C CYS A 48 3.70 10.67 -2.68
N GLU A 49 3.42 11.16 -3.90
CA GLU A 49 4.01 10.76 -5.18
C GLU A 49 4.04 9.24 -5.40
N ARG A 50 2.95 8.53 -5.06
CA ARG A 50 2.87 7.07 -5.21
C ARG A 50 1.45 6.53 -5.20
N GLY A 51 1.31 5.23 -5.46
CA GLY A 51 0.08 4.49 -5.25
C GLY A 51 -0.12 3.99 -3.82
N ALA A 52 -1.37 3.81 -3.46
CA ALA A 52 -1.82 2.98 -2.34
C ALA A 52 -2.79 1.90 -2.83
N ILE A 53 -3.05 0.91 -1.98
CA ILE A 53 -3.93 -0.22 -2.26
C ILE A 53 -5.03 -0.20 -1.20
N GLN A 54 -6.27 -0.26 -1.63
CA GLN A 54 -7.45 -0.36 -0.79
C GLN A 54 -8.08 -1.74 -1.00
N GLY A 55 -8.66 -2.31 0.06
CA GLY A 55 -9.49 -3.52 -0.07
C GLY A 55 -9.85 -4.09 1.29
N CYS A 56 -10.50 -5.26 1.28
CA CYS A 56 -10.98 -5.92 2.48
C CYS A 56 -10.33 -7.30 2.62
N LYS A 57 -9.93 -7.69 3.85
CA LYS A 57 -9.51 -9.08 4.09
C LYS A 57 -10.70 -10.01 3.90
N LYS A 58 -10.41 -11.24 3.48
CA LYS A 58 -11.41 -12.30 3.41
C LYS A 58 -12.18 -12.40 4.74
N ASP A 59 -13.50 -12.43 4.66
CA ASP A 59 -14.43 -12.53 5.79
C ASP A 59 -14.40 -11.32 6.75
N THR A 60 -13.83 -10.18 6.31
CA THR A 60 -13.94 -8.90 7.01
C THR A 60 -14.61 -7.88 6.11
N GLU A 61 -15.53 -7.09 6.67
CA GLU A 61 -16.14 -5.94 5.96
C GLU A 61 -15.32 -4.64 6.17
N THR A 62 -14.17 -4.74 6.84
CA THR A 62 -13.32 -3.59 7.15
C THR A 62 -12.43 -3.26 5.97
N ILE A 63 -12.65 -2.08 5.37
CA ILE A 63 -11.75 -1.52 4.37
C ILE A 63 -10.42 -1.16 5.03
N LEU A 64 -9.34 -1.67 4.46
CA LEU A 64 -7.97 -1.41 4.89
C LEU A 64 -7.20 -0.73 3.76
N HIS A 65 -6.19 0.03 4.15
CA HIS A 65 -5.33 0.76 3.23
C HIS A 65 -3.88 0.31 3.41
N VAL A 66 -3.20 0.06 2.31
CA VAL A 66 -1.80 -0.31 2.26
C VAL A 66 -1.05 0.72 1.43
N VAL A 67 0.03 1.27 1.97
CA VAL A 67 0.94 2.17 1.26
C VAL A 67 2.27 1.45 1.05
N PRO A 68 2.63 1.10 -0.20
CA PRO A 68 3.89 0.41 -0.47
C PRO A 68 5.10 1.35 -0.46
N CYS A 69 6.23 0.83 0.01
CA CYS A 69 7.55 1.45 -0.13
C CYS A 69 8.63 0.38 -0.24
N SER A 70 9.75 0.71 -0.88
CA SER A 70 10.92 -0.16 -0.89
C SER A 70 11.67 -0.12 0.44
N LEU A 71 12.42 -1.17 0.75
CA LEU A 71 13.29 -1.23 1.92
C LEU A 71 14.36 -0.13 1.92
N ALA A 72 14.76 0.33 0.73
CA ALA A 72 15.76 1.38 0.55
C ALA A 72 15.18 2.80 0.70
N GLU A 73 13.85 2.96 0.70
CA GLU A 73 13.21 4.26 0.84
C GLU A 73 13.23 4.78 2.27
N THR A 74 13.47 6.08 2.42
CA THR A 74 13.29 6.77 3.70
C THR A 74 11.86 7.25 3.84
N VAL A 75 11.18 6.78 4.87
CA VAL A 75 9.81 7.21 5.22
C VAL A 75 9.88 8.30 6.29
N SER A 76 9.23 9.44 6.04
CA SER A 76 9.15 10.54 7.00
C SER A 76 7.79 10.61 7.70
N PHE A 77 7.76 11.19 8.89
CA PHE A 77 6.50 11.40 9.62
C PHE A 77 5.54 12.34 8.87
N ALA A 78 6.07 13.39 8.22
CA ALA A 78 5.25 14.29 7.41
C ALA A 78 4.58 13.55 6.25
N TRP A 79 5.30 12.64 5.59
CA TRP A 79 4.75 11.80 4.53
C TRP A 79 3.66 10.86 5.05
N LEU A 80 3.86 10.22 6.21
CA LEU A 80 2.84 9.37 6.83
C LEU A 80 1.57 10.18 7.13
N GLN A 81 1.74 11.38 7.68
CA GLN A 81 0.60 12.25 8.00
C GLN A 81 -0.18 12.65 6.74
N THR A 82 0.51 12.97 5.65
CA THR A 82 -0.13 13.22 4.34
C THR A 82 -0.89 11.99 3.84
N ALA A 83 -0.30 10.80 3.95
CA ALA A 83 -0.95 9.56 3.53
C ALA A 83 -2.25 9.31 4.32
N PHE A 84 -2.25 9.49 5.65
CA PHE A 84 -3.46 9.40 6.46
C PHE A 84 -4.54 10.37 5.98
N THR A 85 -4.18 11.64 5.73
CA THR A 85 -5.15 12.64 5.28
C THR A 85 -5.73 12.31 3.90
N LEU A 86 -4.91 11.87 2.96
CA LEU A 86 -5.38 11.50 1.61
C LEU A 86 -6.27 10.25 1.62
N LEU A 87 -6.08 9.35 2.58
CA LEU A 87 -6.86 8.12 2.74
C LEU A 87 -8.13 8.31 3.59
N SER A 88 -8.60 9.55 3.74
CA SER A 88 -9.77 9.89 4.59
C SER A 88 -9.59 9.50 6.06
N ASP A 89 -8.37 9.71 6.57
CA ASP A 89 -8.09 9.73 8.00
C ASP A 89 -8.42 8.41 8.75
N PRO A 90 -8.04 7.22 8.22
CA PRO A 90 -8.40 5.93 8.82
C PRO A 90 -7.73 5.73 10.19
N PRO A 91 -8.25 4.80 11.03
CA PRO A 91 -7.63 4.49 12.32
C PRO A 91 -6.21 3.95 12.18
N GLU A 92 -5.94 3.25 11.08
CA GLU A 92 -4.64 2.66 10.75
C GLU A 92 -4.44 2.58 9.24
N ILE A 93 -3.17 2.62 8.84
CA ILE A 93 -2.70 2.25 7.50
C ILE A 93 -1.62 1.18 7.64
N TYR A 94 -1.48 0.32 6.65
CA TYR A 94 -0.38 -0.64 6.59
C TYR A 94 0.70 -0.12 5.68
N LEU A 95 1.93 -0.05 6.18
CA LEU A 95 3.11 0.19 5.36
C LEU A 95 3.63 -1.16 4.85
N ALA A 96 3.55 -1.38 3.54
CA ALA A 96 4.09 -2.58 2.91
C ALA A 96 5.53 -2.31 2.45
N ILE A 97 6.49 -2.85 3.20
CA ILE A 97 7.92 -2.69 2.92
C ILE A 97 8.37 -3.85 2.03
N THR A 98 8.78 -3.55 0.80
CA THR A 98 9.22 -4.54 -0.19
C THR A 98 10.74 -4.52 -0.37
N SER A 99 11.38 -5.69 -0.40
CA SER A 99 12.80 -5.84 -0.74
C SER A 99 13.01 -6.35 -2.18
N GLU A 100 14.24 -6.22 -2.68
CA GLU A 100 14.61 -6.65 -4.04
C GLU A 100 14.53 -8.17 -4.25
N ASP A 101 14.57 -8.95 -3.17
CA ASP A 101 14.38 -10.41 -3.20
C ASP A 101 12.90 -10.84 -3.20
N ALA A 102 12.00 -9.88 -3.46
CA ALA A 102 10.54 -10.05 -3.45
C ALA A 102 9.93 -10.41 -2.07
N SER A 103 10.67 -10.24 -0.97
CA SER A 103 10.06 -10.30 0.37
C SER A 103 9.23 -9.05 0.64
N ILE A 104 8.17 -9.22 1.44
CA ILE A 104 7.27 -8.13 1.86
C ILE A 104 6.97 -8.24 3.35
N VAL A 105 7.02 -7.11 4.06
CA VAL A 105 6.65 -7.03 5.48
C VAL A 105 5.63 -5.92 5.66
N TYR A 106 4.57 -6.20 6.42
CA TYR A 106 3.50 -5.25 6.69
C TYR A 106 3.63 -4.68 8.10
N TYR A 107 3.83 -3.36 8.19
CA TYR A 107 3.80 -2.63 9.45
C TYR A 107 2.48 -1.89 9.60
N LYS A 108 1.75 -2.18 10.69
CA LYS A 108 0.57 -1.42 11.06
C LYS A 108 0.98 -0.08 11.66
N ILE A 109 0.69 1.01 10.96
CA ILE A 109 0.85 2.37 11.47
C ILE A 109 -0.52 2.84 11.94
N SER A 110 -0.66 3.08 13.23
CA SER A 110 -1.92 3.54 13.83
C SER A 110 -1.90 5.05 14.03
N ARG A 111 -3.07 5.67 14.00
CA ARG A 111 -3.20 7.09 14.32
C ARG A 111 -3.14 7.32 15.82
N GLY A 112 -2.32 8.27 16.24
CA GLY A 112 -2.18 8.66 17.64
C GLY A 112 -1.39 7.66 18.47
N ILE A 113 -1.53 7.73 19.79
CA ILE A 113 -0.83 6.87 20.74
C ILE A 113 -1.72 5.68 21.06
N VAL A 114 -1.43 4.53 20.45
CA VAL A 114 -2.09 3.25 20.72
C VAL A 114 -1.25 2.42 21.68
N LYS A 115 -1.92 1.70 22.59
CA LYS A 115 -1.25 0.74 23.46
C LYS A 115 -0.78 -0.46 22.63
N PRO A 116 0.42 -1.01 22.88
CA PRO A 116 0.83 -2.26 22.28
C PRO A 116 -0.19 -3.36 22.62
N PRO A 117 -0.51 -4.26 21.67
CA PRO A 117 -1.27 -5.45 22.00
C PRO A 117 -0.49 -6.28 23.03
N VAL A 118 -1.19 -6.76 24.05
CA VAL A 118 -0.67 -7.62 25.12
C VAL A 118 -0.57 -9.06 24.63
#